data_AF-A0A1F4F558-F1
#
_entry.id   AF-A0A1F4F558-F1
#
_cell.length_a   1.000
_cell.length_b   1.000
_cell.length_c   1.000
_cell.angle_alpha   90.00
_cell.angle_beta   90.00
_cell.angle_gamma   90.00
#
_symmetry.space_group_name_H-M   'P 1'
#
loop_
_entity.id
_entity.type
_entity.pdbx_description
1 polymer ?
#
loop_
_entity_poly.entity_id
_entity_poly.type
_entity_poly.pdbx_seq_one_letter_code
_entity_poly.pdbx_strand_id
1 'polypeptide(L)'
;MRCPFCECSFPLTWARYLGAPAGRHACPACGRRSRLRPGLSYWALLVLAASLGGIPPALALGWWPGGYWPVAGWAIGGLISGAAIDKTLLDAGWRKLERPEQAA
;
A
#
# COMPACT_ATOMS: atom_id res chain seq x y z
N MET A 1 13.21 1.72 0.79
CA MET A 1 13.00 2.89 -0.09
C MET A 1 14.26 3.72 -0.21
N ARG A 2 14.49 4.43 -1.32
CA ARG A 2 15.65 5.31 -1.53
C ARG A 2 15.20 6.76 -1.78
N CYS A 3 15.74 7.71 -1.02
CA CYS A 3 15.38 9.13 -1.17
C CYS A 3 15.99 9.72 -2.46
N PRO A 4 15.25 10.49 -3.28
CA PRO A 4 15.79 11.12 -4.49
C PRO A 4 16.69 12.33 -4.19
N PHE A 5 16.72 12.82 -2.95
CA PHE A 5 17.52 14.00 -2.57
C PHE A 5 18.87 13.64 -1.94
N CYS A 6 18.87 12.74 -0.97
CA CYS A 6 20.08 12.35 -0.24
C CYS A 6 20.55 10.93 -0.55
N GLU A 7 19.85 10.22 -1.43
CA GLU A 7 20.13 8.83 -1.84
C GLU A 7 20.21 7.78 -0.73
N CYS A 8 19.98 8.14 0.52
CA CYS A 8 19.93 7.20 1.62
C CYS A 8 18.78 6.20 1.43
N SER A 9 19.09 4.92 1.59
CA SER A 9 18.11 3.86 1.74
C SER A 9 17.62 3.81 3.19
N PHE A 10 16.31 3.69 3.37
CA PHE A 10 15.71 3.48 4.69
C PHE A 10 14.58 2.44 4.61
N PRO A 11 14.38 1.66 5.68
CA PRO A 11 13.31 0.68 5.76
C PRO A 11 11.94 1.37 5.85
N LEU A 12 10.94 0.82 5.16
CA LEU A 12 9.56 1.28 5.31
C LEU A 12 8.93 0.63 6.53
N THR A 13 8.88 1.33 7.65
CA THR A 13 8.13 0.86 8.83
C THR A 13 6.64 1.05 8.64
N TRP A 14 5.81 0.22 9.29
CA TRP A 14 4.35 0.34 9.27
C TRP A 14 3.87 1.73 9.70
N ALA A 15 4.51 2.33 10.71
CA ALA A 15 4.20 3.70 11.16
C ALA A 15 4.37 4.74 10.04
N ARG A 16 5.41 4.60 9.21
CA ARG A 16 5.64 5.50 8.07
C ARG A 16 4.70 5.21 6.91
N TYR A 17 4.40 3.94 6.68
CA TYR A 17 3.44 3.52 5.68
C TYR A 17 2.05 4.12 5.96
N LEU A 18 1.57 4.02 7.19
CA LEU A 18 0.28 4.60 7.60
C LEU A 18 0.30 6.14 7.62
N GLY A 19 1.46 6.76 7.83
CA GLY A 19 1.65 8.21 7.74
C GLY A 19 1.76 8.76 6.30
N ALA A 20 1.97 7.89 5.30
CA ALA A 20 2.08 8.25 3.90
C ALA A 20 0.86 9.01 3.34
N PRO A 21 -0.39 8.52 3.50
CA PRO A 21 -1.58 9.23 3.01
C PRO A 21 -1.81 10.57 3.71
N ALA A 22 -1.31 10.75 4.94
CA ALA A 22 -1.34 12.03 5.66
C ALA A 22 -0.29 13.04 5.17
N GLY A 23 0.41 12.77 4.05
CA GLY A 23 1.44 13.65 3.49
C GLY A 23 2.73 13.68 4.30
N ARG A 24 2.91 12.76 5.26
CA ARG A 24 4.09 12.69 6.15
C ARG A 24 5.21 11.81 5.58
N HIS A 25 5.34 11.73 4.25
CA HIS A 25 6.49 11.10 3.61
C HIS A 25 7.69 12.06 3.58
N ALA A 26 8.29 12.26 4.75
CA ALA A 26 9.58 12.95 4.89
C ALA A 26 10.71 11.92 5.01
N CYS A 27 11.83 12.19 4.33
CA CYS A 27 13.04 11.39 4.52
C CYS A 27 13.60 11.63 5.94
N PRO A 28 13.98 10.59 6.70
CA PRO A 28 14.58 10.76 8.03
C PRO A 28 15.97 11.39 8.01
N ALA A 29 16.72 11.21 6.91
CA ALA A 29 18.10 11.69 6.81
C ALA A 29 18.14 13.17 6.43
N CYS A 30 17.35 13.58 5.42
CA CYS A 30 17.37 14.95 4.91
C CYS A 30 16.11 15.78 5.22
N GLY A 31 15.09 15.21 5.84
CA GLY A 31 13.84 15.90 6.19
C GLY A 31 12.95 16.29 5.01
N ARG A 32 13.41 16.16 3.76
CA ARG A 32 12.66 16.57 2.58
C ARG A 32 11.48 15.65 2.29
N ARG A 33 10.39 16.25 1.82
CA ARG A 33 9.20 15.54 1.34
C ARG A 33 9.41 15.06 -0.09
N SER A 34 9.04 13.81 -0.36
CA SER A 34 9.03 13.21 -1.69
C SER A 34 7.64 12.65 -1.97
N ARG A 35 7.22 12.64 -3.24
CA ARG A 35 5.91 12.11 -3.63
C ARG A 35 6.08 10.69 -4.17
N LEU A 36 5.15 9.81 -3.84
CA LEU A 36 5.06 8.50 -4.48
C LEU A 36 4.23 8.63 -5.75
N ARG A 37 4.77 8.12 -6.86
CA ARG A 37 4.03 7.97 -8.11
C ARG A 37 3.79 6.50 -8.40
N PRO A 38 2.59 5.97 -8.15
CA PRO A 38 2.25 4.61 -8.55
C PRO A 38 2.10 4.55 -10.08
N GLY A 39 2.67 3.51 -10.70
CA GLY A 39 2.43 3.20 -12.12
C GLY A 39 1.07 2.52 -12.33
N LEU A 40 0.64 2.37 -13.59
CA LEU A 40 -0.63 1.68 -13.90
C LEU A 40 -0.59 0.19 -13.53
N SER A 41 0.54 -0.49 -13.82
CA SER A 41 0.76 -1.89 -13.45
C SER A 41 0.72 -2.12 -11.94
N TYR A 42 1.14 -1.12 -11.17
CA TYR A 42 1.04 -1.14 -9.71
C TYR A 42 -0.42 -1.22 -9.26
N TRP A 43 -1.28 -0.36 -9.79
CA TRP A 43 -2.70 -0.34 -9.43
C TRP A 43 -3.40 -1.64 -9.84
N ALA A 44 -3.06 -2.18 -11.01
CA ALA A 44 -3.60 -3.47 -11.46
C ALA A 44 -3.23 -4.61 -10.48
N LEU A 45 -1.96 -4.71 -10.08
CA LEU A 45 -1.51 -5.72 -9.12
C LEU A 45 -2.16 -5.53 -7.74
N LEU A 46 -2.29 -4.28 -7.28
CA LEU A 46 -2.92 -3.96 -6.01
C LEU A 46 -4.39 -4.40 -5.97
N VAL A 47 -5.16 -4.06 -7.02
CA VAL A 47 -6.57 -4.42 -7.13
C VAL A 47 -6.74 -5.94 -7.21
N LEU A 48 -5.90 -6.62 -8.01
CA LEU A 48 -5.90 -8.08 -8.10
C LEU A 48 -5.62 -8.73 -6.74
N ALA A 49 -4.60 -8.26 -6.04
CA ALA A 49 -4.19 -8.73 -4.72
C ALA A 49 -5.28 -8.54 -3.64
N ALA A 50 -5.89 -7.35 -3.60
CA ALA A 50 -6.99 -7.07 -2.68
C ALA A 50 -8.20 -7.97 -2.98
N SER A 51 -8.53 -8.14 -4.27
CA SER A 51 -9.66 -8.96 -4.68
C SER A 51 -9.46 -10.43 -4.32
N LEU A 52 -8.27 -10.98 -4.60
CA LEU A 52 -7.93 -12.38 -4.30
C LEU A 52 -7.83 -12.65 -2.79
N GLY A 53 -7.27 -11.73 -2.02
CA GLY A 53 -7.15 -11.91 -0.57
C GLY A 53 -8.47 -11.78 0.19
N GLY A 54 -9.47 -11.09 -0.39
CA GLY A 54 -10.84 -11.03 0.17
C GLY A 54 -11.66 -12.31 -0.06
N ILE A 55 -11.35 -13.13 -1.07
CA ILE A 55 -12.16 -14.32 -1.42
C ILE A 55 -12.17 -15.38 -0.29
N PRO A 56 -11.03 -15.80 0.29
CA PRO A 56 -11.03 -16.81 1.36
C PRO A 56 -11.88 -16.43 2.59
N PRO A 57 -11.75 -15.22 3.19
CA PRO A 57 -12.58 -14.84 4.33
C PRO A 57 -14.05 -14.66 3.95
N ALA A 58 -14.36 -14.23 2.71
CA ALA A 58 -15.74 -14.14 2.23
C ALA A 58 -16.41 -15.52 2.16
N LEU A 59 -15.69 -16.52 1.65
CA LEU A 59 -16.18 -17.91 1.59
C LEU A 59 -16.33 -18.53 2.97
N ALA A 60 -15.35 -18.31 3.85
CA ALA A 60 -15.37 -18.83 5.22
C ALA A 60 -16.53 -18.26 6.04
N LEU A 61 -16.81 -16.95 5.90
CA LEU A 61 -17.89 -16.27 6.62
C LEU A 61 -19.26 -16.41 5.95
N GLY A 62 -19.32 -16.88 4.71
CA GLY A 62 -20.58 -17.15 4.01
C GLY A 62 -21.32 -18.39 4.49
N TRP A 63 -20.69 -19.22 5.33
CA TRP A 63 -21.37 -20.35 5.98
C TRP A 63 -22.16 -19.93 7.23
N TRP A 64 -22.01 -18.67 7.69
CA TRP A 64 -22.78 -18.16 8.81
C TRP A 64 -24.14 -17.58 8.38
N PRO A 65 -25.21 -17.80 9.16
CA PRO A 65 -26.53 -17.26 8.85
C PRO A 65 -26.53 -15.74 9.01
N GLY A 66 -26.65 -15.02 7.88
CA GLY A 66 -26.75 -13.57 7.82
C GLY A 66 -26.21 -13.02 6.49
N GLY A 67 -27.00 -12.21 5.79
CA GLY A 67 -26.72 -11.86 4.37
C GLY A 67 -25.49 -10.98 4.10
N TYR A 68 -24.91 -10.32 5.11
CA TYR A 68 -23.82 -9.35 4.92
C TYR A 68 -22.43 -9.86 5.30
N TRP A 69 -22.33 -11.02 5.96
CA TRP A 69 -21.06 -11.60 6.42
C TRP A 69 -20.04 -11.89 5.29
N PRO A 70 -20.44 -12.40 4.10
CA PRO A 70 -19.50 -12.59 3.00
C PRO A 70 -18.91 -11.28 2.49
N VAL A 71 -19.73 -10.22 2.42
CA VAL A 71 -19.31 -8.90 1.94
C VAL A 71 -18.36 -8.25 2.95
N ALA A 72 -18.67 -8.34 4.24
CA ALA A 72 -17.79 -7.88 5.30
C ALA A 72 -16.45 -8.63 5.30
N GLY A 73 -16.49 -9.96 5.15
CA GLY A 73 -15.30 -10.80 5.02
C GLY A 73 -14.43 -10.44 3.83
N TRP A 74 -15.06 -10.21 2.68
CA TRP A 74 -14.37 -9.77 1.46
C TRP A 74 -13.70 -8.41 1.65
N ALA A 75 -14.43 -7.43 2.18
CA ALA A 75 -13.92 -6.07 2.38
C ALA A 75 -12.74 -6.04 3.36
N ILE A 76 -12.86 -6.73 4.50
CA ILE A 76 -11.80 -6.78 5.52
C ILE A 76 -10.59 -7.56 4.99
N GLY A 77 -10.82 -8.72 4.38
CA GLY A 77 -9.76 -9.54 3.81
C GLY A 77 -8.97 -8.80 2.73
N GLY A 78 -9.68 -8.13 1.82
CA GLY A 78 -9.08 -7.34 0.75
C GLY A 78 -8.32 -6.11 1.25
N LEU A 79 -8.78 -5.47 2.33
CA LEU A 79 -8.05 -4.38 2.98
C LEU A 79 -6.73 -4.86 3.59
N ILE A 80 -6.76 -5.99 4.30
CA ILE A 80 -5.56 -6.53 4.97
C ILE A 80 -4.55 -7.02 3.93
N SER A 81 -5.00 -7.84 2.97
CA SER A 81 -4.12 -8.35 1.92
C SER A 81 -3.60 -7.23 1.03
N GLY A 82 -4.47 -6.27 0.68
CA GLY A 82 -4.12 -5.09 -0.07
C GLY A 82 -3.06 -4.24 0.63
N ALA A 83 -3.21 -3.95 1.92
CA ALA A 83 -2.23 -3.18 2.69
C ALA A 83 -0.90 -3.92 2.85
N ALA A 84 -0.93 -5.23 3.10
CA ALA A 84 0.27 -6.05 3.17
C ALA A 84 1.03 -6.10 1.83
N ILE A 85 0.29 -6.27 0.72
CA ILE A 85 0.88 -6.32 -0.63
C ILE A 85 1.34 -4.93 -1.10
N ASP A 86 0.61 -3.86 -0.78
CA ASP A 86 1.04 -2.49 -1.06
C ASP A 86 2.40 -2.23 -0.40
N LYS A 87 2.55 -2.64 0.87
CA LYS A 87 3.81 -2.56 1.62
C LYS A 87 4.93 -3.39 0.98
N THR A 88 4.68 -4.64 0.59
CA THR A 88 5.73 -5.48 -0.01
C THR A 88 6.16 -4.96 -1.38
N LEU A 89 5.23 -4.48 -2.20
CA LEU A 89 5.53 -3.85 -3.49
C LEU A 89 6.35 -2.55 -3.31
N LEU A 90 6.05 -1.77 -2.27
CA LEU A 90 6.82 -0.58 -1.90
C LEU A 90 8.25 -0.91 -1.44
N ASP A 91 8.40 -1.95 -0.61
CA ASP A 91 9.71 -2.42 -0.14
C ASP A 91 10.54 -3.02 -1.27
N ALA A 92 9.91 -3.75 -2.20
CA ALA A 92 10.53 -4.30 -3.40
C ALA A 92 10.94 -3.22 -4.44
N GLY A 93 10.64 -1.94 -4.19
CA GLY A 93 11.08 -0.83 -5.03
C GLY A 93 10.25 -0.64 -6.31
N TRP A 94 9.05 -1.23 -6.40
CA TRP A 94 8.15 -1.07 -7.55
C TRP A 94 7.56 0.34 -7.67
N ARG A 95 7.62 1.15 -6.60
CA ARG A 95 7.31 2.58 -6.64
C ARG A 95 8.59 3.40 -6.48
N LYS A 96 8.80 4.36 -7.39
CA LYS A 96 9.87 5.35 -7.28
C LYS A 96 9.38 6.57 -6.51
N LEU A 97 10.26 7.10 -5.66
CA LEU A 97 10.06 8.40 -5.02
C LEU A 97 10.48 9.47 -6.01
N GLU A 98 9.55 10.32 -6.42
CA GLU A 98 9.81 11.46 -7.29
C GLU A 98 9.90 12.74 -6.47
N ARG A 99 10.66 13.72 -7.00
CA ARG A 99 10.66 15.07 -6.46
C ARG A 99 9.29 15.70 -6.71
N PRO A 100 8.74 16.45 -5.74
CA PRO A 100 7.41 17.07 -5.90
C PRO A 100 7.32 17.98 -7.13
N GLU A 101 8.44 18.60 -7.54
CA GLU A 101 8.53 19.47 -8.72
C GLU A 101 8.41 18.72 -10.07
N GLN A 102 8.67 17.41 -10.10
CA GLN A 102 8.61 16.58 -11.32
C GLN A 102 7.27 15.86 -11.50
N ALA A 103 6.36 16.02 -10.54
CA ALA A 103 5.05 15.37 -10.51
C ALA A 103 3.91 16.31 -10.95
N ALA A 104 4.25 17.46 -11.55
CA ALA A 104 3.32 18.43 -12.15
C ALA A 104 3.06 18.11 -13.63
#